data_AF-A0A7J9IJ11-F1
#
_entry.id   AF-A0A7J9IJ11-F1
#
_cell.length_a   1.000
_cell.length_b   1.000
_cell.length_c   1.000
_cell.angle_alpha   90.00
_cell.angle_beta   90.00
_cell.angle_gamma   90.00
#
_symmetry.space_group_name_H-M   'P 1'
#
loop_
_entity.id
_entity.type
_entity.pdbx_description
1 polymer ?
#
loop_
_entity_poly.entity_id
_entity_poly.type
_entity_poly.pdbx_seq_one_letter_code
_entity_poly.pdbx_strand_id
1 'polypeptide(L)'
;MSNKNHCPRCGDVLEFGVEVECDNALLVESLLDGGSVNSKMAELLLIHGILNCEWNVRIRHVPRSQNAVVDHMARLAISGPPSLVVFEKPPTLVQGLLLADKRSFNSS
;
A
#
# COMPACT_ATOMS: atom_id res chain seq x y z
N MET A 1 9.46 -22.44 -15.21
CA MET A 1 10.71 -21.69 -15.46
C MET A 1 10.34 -20.21 -15.41
N SER A 2 10.53 -19.55 -14.26
CA SER A 2 10.18 -18.12 -14.12
C SER A 2 11.30 -17.26 -14.70
N ASN A 3 10.94 -16.42 -15.66
CA ASN A 3 11.84 -15.51 -16.34
C ASN A 3 12.20 -14.38 -15.37
N LYS A 4 13.40 -14.43 -14.76
CA LYS A 4 13.85 -13.41 -13.82
C LYS A 4 14.45 -12.24 -14.61
N ASN A 5 13.89 -11.05 -14.43
CA ASN A 5 14.45 -9.83 -15.00
C ASN A 5 15.77 -9.52 -14.29
N HIS A 6 16.84 -9.25 -15.03
CA HIS A 6 18.16 -8.94 -14.48
C HIS A 6 18.48 -7.46 -14.67
N CYS A 7 19.15 -6.85 -13.70
CA CYS A 7 19.64 -5.48 -13.80
C CYS A 7 20.72 -5.40 -14.89
N PRO A 8 20.58 -4.57 -15.92
CA PRO A 8 21.55 -4.49 -17.02
C PRO A 8 22.89 -3.87 -16.61
N ARG A 9 23.01 -3.35 -15.39
CA ARG A 9 24.23 -2.71 -14.87
C ARG A 9 25.10 -3.62 -13.99
N CYS A 10 24.48 -4.51 -13.22
CA CYS A 10 25.18 -5.35 -12.25
C CYS A 10 24.85 -6.85 -12.36
N GLY A 11 23.83 -7.24 -13.16
CA GLY A 11 23.45 -8.64 -13.33
C GLY A 11 22.65 -9.22 -12.15
N ASP A 12 22.26 -8.42 -11.17
CA ASP A 12 21.42 -8.90 -10.07
C ASP A 12 19.97 -9.13 -10.53
N VAL A 13 19.31 -10.12 -9.93
CA VAL A 13 17.89 -10.36 -10.13
C VAL A 13 17.11 -9.14 -9.62
N LEU A 14 16.36 -8.49 -10.51
CA LEU A 14 15.39 -7.47 -10.13
C LEU A 14 14.16 -8.17 -9.58
N GLU A 15 14.15 -8.35 -8.26
CA GLU A 15 12.95 -8.77 -7.54
C GLU A 15 12.08 -7.53 -7.33
N PHE A 16 11.08 -7.34 -8.18
CA PHE A 16 10.10 -6.28 -8.01
C PHE A 16 9.23 -6.62 -6.78
N GLY A 17 9.43 -5.87 -5.70
CA GLY A 17 8.64 -5.97 -4.48
C GLY A 17 7.69 -4.80 -4.30
N VAL A 18 6.55 -5.05 -3.67
CA VAL A 18 5.59 -4.03 -3.26
C VAL A 18 5.73 -3.83 -1.75
N GLU A 19 5.84 -2.59 -1.31
CA GLU A 19 5.77 -2.25 0.11
C GLU A 19 4.44 -1.56 0.40
N VAL A 20 3.72 -2.06 1.40
CA VAL A 20 2.42 -1.57 1.83
C VAL A 20 2.56 -1.00 3.23
N GLU A 21 2.25 0.28 3.36
CA GLU A 21 2.25 0.99 4.64
C GLU A 21 0.81 1.20 5.11
N CYS A 22 0.55 0.92 6.39
CA CYS A 22 -0.77 1.06 6.97
C CYS A 22 -0.68 1.63 8.40
N ASP A 23 -1.56 2.57 8.74
CA ASP A 23 -1.64 3.16 10.08
C ASP A 23 -2.59 2.41 11.02
N ASN A 24 -3.19 1.30 10.56
CA ASN A 24 -3.96 0.40 11.39
C ASN A 24 -3.09 -0.78 11.86
N ALA A 25 -2.50 -0.65 13.04
CA ALA A 25 -1.63 -1.67 13.64
C ALA A 25 -2.32 -3.05 13.74
N LEU A 26 -3.60 -3.10 14.14
CA LEU A 26 -4.35 -4.35 14.28
C LEU A 26 -4.53 -5.07 12.94
N LEU A 27 -4.73 -4.31 11.85
CA LEU A 27 -4.80 -4.87 10.51
C LEU A 27 -3.45 -5.46 10.10
N VAL A 28 -2.36 -4.72 10.30
CA VAL A 28 -1.01 -5.18 9.96
C VAL A 28 -0.67 -6.46 10.72
N GLU A 29 -0.88 -6.50 12.04
CA GLU A 29 -0.68 -7.70 12.86
C GLU A 29 -1.52 -8.87 12.35
N SER A 30 -2.81 -8.64 12.08
CA SER A 30 -3.69 -9.69 11.56
C SER A 30 -3.23 -10.26 10.22
N LEU A 31 -2.63 -9.44 9.35
CA LEU A 31 -2.11 -9.86 8.06
C LEU A 31 -0.77 -10.61 8.19
N LEU A 32 0.10 -10.18 9.11
CA LEU A 32 1.41 -10.80 9.35
C LEU A 32 1.30 -12.14 10.08
N ASP A 33 0.37 -12.26 11.04
CA ASP A 33 0.16 -13.48 11.83
C ASP A 33 -0.59 -14.57 11.06
N GLY A 34 -0.95 -14.32 9.79
CA GLY A 34 -1.81 -15.22 9.02
C GLY A 34 -3.23 -15.32 9.60
N GLY A 35 -3.67 -14.32 10.37
CA GLY A 35 -4.98 -14.25 11.05
C GLY A 35 -6.20 -14.35 10.14
N SER A 36 -5.97 -14.35 8.82
CA SER A 36 -6.90 -14.74 7.77
C SER A 36 -7.55 -16.11 8.00
N VAL A 37 -6.82 -17.11 8.51
CA VAL A 37 -7.32 -18.50 8.58
C VAL A 37 -8.58 -18.66 9.46
N ASN A 38 -8.82 -17.73 10.41
CA ASN A 38 -9.98 -17.74 11.31
C ASN A 38 -10.86 -16.49 11.22
N SER A 39 -10.57 -15.57 10.31
CA SER A 39 -11.35 -14.34 10.16
C SER A 39 -12.71 -14.64 9.51
N LYS A 40 -13.81 -14.24 10.16
CA LYS A 40 -15.14 -14.21 9.52
C LYS A 40 -15.32 -12.99 8.60
N MET A 41 -14.32 -12.12 8.49
CA MET A 41 -14.37 -10.92 7.67
C MET A 41 -13.91 -11.27 6.25
N ALA A 42 -14.86 -11.33 5.32
CA ALA A 42 -14.60 -11.66 3.92
C ALA A 42 -13.53 -10.76 3.27
N GLU A 43 -13.44 -9.50 3.69
CA GLU A 43 -12.44 -8.53 3.22
C GLU A 43 -11.00 -8.94 3.59
N LEU A 44 -10.78 -9.45 4.80
CA LEU A 44 -9.45 -9.91 5.23
C LEU A 44 -8.99 -11.14 4.45
N LEU A 45 -9.92 -12.06 4.14
CA LEU A 45 -9.64 -13.23 3.29
C LEU A 45 -9.24 -12.80 1.88
N LEU A 46 -9.94 -11.81 1.32
CA LEU A 46 -9.64 -11.27 0.00
C LEU A 46 -8.26 -10.59 -0.04
N ILE A 47 -7.97 -9.73 0.93
CA ILE A 47 -6.66 -9.07 1.05
C ILE A 47 -5.55 -10.12 1.15
N HIS A 48 -5.73 -11.16 1.98
CA HIS A 48 -4.75 -12.23 2.12
C HIS A 48 -4.55 -13.03 0.82
N GLY A 49 -5.62 -13.29 0.06
CA GLY A 49 -5.51 -13.91 -1.27
C GLY A 49 -4.69 -13.07 -2.25
N ILE A 50 -4.90 -11.75 -2.24
CA ILE A 50 -4.14 -10.79 -3.05
C ILE A 50 -2.66 -10.80 -2.64
N LEU A 51 -2.38 -10.75 -1.34
CA LEU A 51 -1.00 -10.73 -0.82
C LEU A 51 -0.20 -12.00 -1.14
N ASN A 52 -0.88 -13.16 -1.28
CA ASN A 52 -0.23 -14.44 -1.58
C ASN A 52 -0.04 -14.73 -3.08
N CYS A 53 -0.32 -13.76 -3.97
CA CYS A 53 -0.02 -13.90 -5.40
C CYS A 53 1.51 -13.88 -5.66
N GLU A 54 1.94 -14.08 -6.91
CA GLU A 54 3.37 -14.18 -7.31
C GLU A 54 4.10 -12.82 -7.31
N TRP A 55 4.09 -12.12 -6.18
CA TRP A 55 4.82 -10.87 -5.94
C TRP A 55 5.41 -10.85 -4.53
N ASN A 56 6.53 -10.17 -4.35
CA ASN A 56 7.17 -10.02 -3.05
C ASN A 56 6.54 -8.83 -2.32
N VAL A 57 5.60 -9.06 -1.40
CA VAL A 57 4.91 -7.99 -0.66
C VAL A 57 5.46 -7.88 0.76
N ARG A 58 5.85 -6.67 1.16
CA ARG A 58 6.19 -6.33 2.55
C ARG A 58 5.15 -5.40 3.11
N ILE A 59 4.62 -5.71 4.28
CA ILE A 59 3.62 -4.87 4.96
C ILE A 59 4.23 -4.35 6.24
N ARG A 60 4.08 -3.05 6.52
CA ARG A 60 4.52 -2.46 7.78
C ARG A 60 3.52 -1.45 8.32
N HIS A 61 3.51 -1.35 9.65
CA HIS A 61 2.78 -0.32 10.34
C HIS A 61 3.53 1.03 10.27
N VAL A 62 2.79 2.11 10.07
CA VAL A 62 3.32 3.49 10.13
C VAL A 62 2.45 4.39 11.01
N PRO A 63 3.01 5.39 11.70
CA PRO A 63 2.19 6.37 12.41
C PRO A 63 1.24 7.11 11.45
N ARG A 64 0.02 7.43 11.90
CA ARG A 64 -0.97 8.19 11.12
C ARG A 64 -0.44 9.52 10.56
N SER A 65 0.48 10.17 11.27
CA SER A 65 1.13 11.41 10.80
C SER A 65 1.95 11.22 9.52
N GLN A 66 2.40 9.99 9.24
CA GLN A 66 3.12 9.62 8.02
C GLN A 66 2.17 9.14 6.91
N ASN A 67 0.90 8.84 7.23
CA ASN A 67 -0.11 8.38 6.27
C ASN A 67 -1.07 9.50 5.82
N ALA A 68 -0.60 10.76 5.81
CA ALA A 68 -1.46 11.95 5.65
C ALA A 68 -2.18 12.03 4.30
N VAL A 69 -1.56 11.53 3.22
CA VAL A 69 -2.15 11.47 1.87
C VAL A 69 -3.38 10.57 1.87
N VAL A 70 -3.25 9.35 2.40
CA VAL A 70 -4.34 8.37 2.45
C VAL A 70 -5.46 8.87 3.36
N ASP A 71 -5.12 9.48 4.50
CA ASP A 71 -6.10 10.07 5.42
C ASP A 71 -6.97 11.14 4.73
N HIS A 72 -6.38 12.03 3.93
CA HIS A 72 -7.13 13.02 3.17
C HIS A 72 -7.97 12.38 2.06
N MET A 73 -7.43 11.41 1.34
CA MET A 73 -8.18 10.68 0.31
C MET A 73 -9.38 9.93 0.88
N ALA A 74 -9.23 9.31 2.06
CA ALA A 74 -10.33 8.64 2.76
C ALA A 74 -11.43 9.62 3.17
N ARG A 75 -11.08 10.82 3.68
CA ARG A 75 -12.07 11.87 3.99
C ARG A 75 -12.81 12.35 2.75
N LEU A 76 -12.09 12.54 1.63
CA LEU A 76 -12.72 12.90 0.35
C LEU A 76 -13.72 11.84 -0.10
N ALA A 77 -13.38 10.56 0.06
CA ALA A 77 -14.26 9.45 -0.28
C ALA A 77 -15.53 9.43 0.60
N ILE A 78 -15.43 9.71 1.90
CA ILE A 78 -16.60 9.80 2.81
C ILE A 78 -17.56 10.92 2.37
N SER A 79 -17.03 12.06 1.94
CA SER A 79 -17.85 13.20 1.48
C SER A 79 -18.36 13.07 0.05
N GLY A 80 -17.86 12.09 -0.70
CA GLY A 80 -18.10 11.92 -2.13
C GLY A 80 -19.31 11.04 -2.47
N PRO A 81 -19.62 10.90 -3.76
CA PRO A 81 -20.60 9.92 -4.21
C PRO A 81 -20.13 8.49 -3.89
N PRO A 82 -21.04 7.53 -3.64
CA PRO A 82 -20.70 6.13 -3.33
C PRO A 82 -20.27 5.33 -4.57
N SER A 83 -19.58 5.98 -5.51
CA SER A 83 -19.11 5.41 -6.77
C SER A 83 -17.58 5.47 -6.83
N LEU A 84 -16.97 4.60 -7.63
CA LEU A 84 -15.55 4.69 -7.94
C LEU A 84 -15.26 6.03 -8.64
N VAL A 85 -14.40 6.86 -8.04
CA VAL A 85 -13.94 8.11 -8.63
C VAL A 85 -12.47 7.98 -8.98
N VAL A 86 -12.15 8.15 -10.26
CA VAL A 86 -10.78 8.19 -10.77
C VAL A 86 -10.39 9.64 -11.00
N PHE A 87 -9.28 10.06 -10.38
CA PHE A 87 -8.75 11.41 -10.53
C PHE A 87 -7.59 11.39 -11.53
N GLU A 88 -7.80 11.94 -12.74
CA GLU A 88 -6.73 12.12 -13.75
C GLU A 88 -5.58 13.01 -13.25
N LYS A 89 -5.89 13.92 -12.33
CA LYS A 89 -4.92 14.77 -11.63
C LYS A 89 -5.21 14.73 -10.14
N PRO A 90 -4.19 14.69 -9.26
CA PRO A 90 -4.44 14.68 -7.81
C PRO A 90 -5.24 15.91 -7.38
N PRO A 91 -6.22 15.78 -6.46
CA PRO A 91 -6.94 16.92 -5.90
C PRO A 91 -5.97 17.96 -5.31
N THR A 92 -6.31 19.25 -5.39
CA THR A 92 -5.43 20.36 -4.98
C THR A 92 -4.85 20.19 -3.57
N LEU A 93 -5.68 19.77 -2.61
CA LEU A 93 -5.25 19.52 -1.23
C LEU A 93 -4.27 18.35 -1.10
N VAL A 94 -4.35 17.37 -2.00
CA VAL A 94 -3.49 16.17 -2.00
C VAL A 94 -2.17 16.43 -2.73
N GLN A 95 -2.13 17.34 -3.70
CA GLN A 95 -0.89 17.71 -4.41
C GLN A 95 0.21 18.18 -3.46
N GLY A 96 -0.13 19.04 -2.49
CA GLY A 96 0.83 19.53 -1.49
C GLY A 96 1.37 18.40 -0.60
N LEU A 97 0.51 17.46 -0.21
CA LEU A 97 0.89 16.30 0.59
C LEU A 97 1.81 15.35 -0.19
N LEU A 98 1.50 15.08 -1.46
CA LEU A 98 2.35 14.25 -2.34
C LEU A 98 3.75 14.86 -2.55
N LEU A 99 3.85 16.19 -2.62
CA LEU A 99 5.14 16.88 -2.73
C LEU A 99 5.96 16.79 -1.44
N ALA A 100 5.31 16.83 -0.28
CA ALA A 100 5.98 16.63 1.01
C ALA A 100 6.44 15.17 1.19
N ASP A 101 5.60 14.22 0.77
CA ASP A 101 5.86 12.78 0.87
C ASP A 101 7.09 12.33 0.06
N LYS A 102 7.25 12.86 -1.15
CA LYS A 102 8.44 12.63 -1.99
C LYS A 102 9.77 13.00 -1.32
N ARG A 103 9.78 13.94 -0.37
CA ARG A 103 11.01 14.36 0.32
C ARG A 103 11.43 13.36 1.40
N SER A 104 10.48 12.64 1.99
CA SER A 104 10.73 11.62 3.01
C SER A 104 11.40 10.38 2.42
N PHE A 105 11.01 9.98 1.20
CA PHE A 105 11.56 8.79 0.53
C PHE A 105 13.04 8.93 0.13
N ASN A 106 13.50 10.14 -0.22
CA ASN A 106 14.90 10.38 -0.63
C ASN A 106 15.88 10.51 0.55
N SER A 107 15.40 10.37 1.78
CA SER A 107 16.19 10.55 3.01
C SER A 107 16.49 9.22 3.73
N SER A 108 16.12 8.08 3.13
CA SER A 108 16.23 6.73 3.71
C SER A 108 17.28 5.90 2.99
#